data_AF-A0A7G8BYH4-F1
#
_entry.id   AF-A0A7G8BYH4-F1
#
_cell.length_a   1.000
_cell.length_b   1.000
_cell.length_c   1.000
_cell.angle_alpha   90.00
_cell.angle_beta   90.00
_cell.angle_gamma   90.00
#
_symmetry.space_group_name_H-M   'P 1'
#
loop_
_entity.id
_entity.type
_entity.pdbx_description
1 polymer ?
#
loop_
_entity_poly.entity_id
_entity_poly.type
_entity_poly.pdbx_seq_one_letter_code
_entity_poly.pdbx_strand_id
1 'polypeptide(L)'
;MSEQNKPFVITDRRKFNLDGEPRADISPEPERDEHEAAQTSGPIEVPTSAQASESETEHTSDDDLQDLPPGPTAEQTEQSRAAYEATAERLDTAIRAANPGADHPPAMTFETLVQSIYMTTIVQLGGATPEGQQPQVDLMGARQSIDMLGILEEKTKGNLSDSEHRLLESALFELRMAFLEITQALARSASAKTPNPTPGKPSIVR
;
A
#
# COMPACT_ATOMS: atom_id res chain seq x y z
N MET A 1 29.71 0.13 -47.24
CA MET A 1 28.58 0.98 -46.84
C MET A 1 27.38 0.58 -47.66
N SER A 2 26.27 0.19 -47.02
CA SER A 2 24.89 0.29 -47.52
C SER A 2 23.95 -0.16 -46.38
N GLU A 3 23.44 0.81 -45.63
CA GLU A 3 22.38 0.62 -44.63
C GLU A 3 21.04 0.32 -45.33
N GLN A 4 20.31 -0.68 -44.83
CA GLN A 4 19.00 -1.04 -45.33
C GLN A 4 17.92 -0.59 -44.34
N ASN A 5 17.37 0.60 -44.55
CA ASN A 5 16.22 1.11 -43.79
C ASN A 5 14.93 0.40 -44.23
N LYS A 6 14.34 -0.40 -43.34
CA LYS A 6 12.98 -0.96 -43.52
C LYS A 6 11.95 -0.03 -42.85
N PRO A 7 10.81 0.26 -43.49
CA PRO A 7 9.78 1.11 -42.88
C PRO A 7 9.06 0.35 -41.77
N PHE A 8 9.00 0.95 -40.58
CA PHE A 8 8.18 0.47 -39.47
C PHE A 8 6.82 1.18 -39.51
N VAL A 9 5.74 0.42 -39.32
CA VAL A 9 4.37 0.96 -39.27
C VAL A 9 3.93 0.99 -37.82
N ILE A 10 3.68 2.19 -37.29
CA ILE A 10 3.16 2.38 -35.93
C ILE A 10 1.64 2.51 -36.04
N THR A 11 0.93 1.51 -35.53
CA THR A 11 -0.54 1.53 -35.48
C THR A 11 -0.99 2.15 -34.16
N ASP A 12 -1.49 3.39 -34.23
CA ASP A 12 -2.03 4.11 -33.08
C ASP A 12 -3.41 3.53 -32.68
N ARG A 13 -3.58 3.14 -31.40
CA ARG A 13 -4.81 2.54 -30.85
C ARG A 13 -5.61 3.51 -29.97
N ARG A 14 -5.30 4.82 -29.99
CA ARG A 14 -6.05 5.79 -29.20
C ARG A 14 -7.50 5.91 -29.68
N LYS A 15 -8.43 5.96 -28.72
CA LYS A 15 -9.89 5.99 -28.95
C LYS A 15 -10.42 7.34 -29.43
N PHE A 16 -9.58 8.38 -29.38
CA PHE A 16 -9.89 9.74 -29.76
C PHE A 16 -8.81 10.26 -30.70
N ASN A 17 -9.19 11.06 -31.69
CA ASN A 17 -8.23 11.78 -32.53
C ASN A 17 -7.55 12.91 -31.72
N LEU A 18 -6.50 13.52 -32.27
CA LEU A 18 -5.72 14.57 -31.59
C LEU A 18 -6.56 15.82 -31.23
N ASP A 19 -7.69 16.01 -31.92
CA ASP A 19 -8.65 17.09 -31.71
C ASP A 19 -9.79 16.74 -30.72
N GLY A 20 -9.72 15.58 -30.05
CA GLY A 20 -10.64 15.20 -28.98
C GLY A 20 -11.96 14.56 -29.42
N GLU A 21 -12.21 14.41 -30.72
CA GLU A 21 -13.40 13.73 -31.23
C GLU A 21 -13.20 12.20 -31.34
N PRO A 22 -14.25 11.40 -31.02
CA PRO A 22 -14.21 9.94 -31.12
C PRO A 22 -14.17 9.49 -32.60
N ARG A 23 -13.38 8.46 -32.91
CA ARG A 23 -13.31 7.89 -34.27
C ARG A 23 -14.61 7.18 -34.64
N ALA A 24 -15.08 7.42 -35.87
CA ALA A 24 -16.39 7.01 -36.39
C ALA A 24 -16.57 5.50 -36.69
N ASP A 25 -15.54 4.66 -36.51
CA ASP A 25 -15.64 3.21 -36.74
C ASP A 25 -16.31 2.46 -35.58
N ILE A 26 -16.83 3.19 -34.59
CA ILE A 26 -17.55 2.63 -33.45
C ILE A 26 -18.81 3.48 -33.25
N SER A 27 -19.89 3.12 -33.96
CA SER A 27 -21.24 3.61 -33.67
C SER A 27 -22.19 2.41 -33.47
N PRO A 28 -23.12 2.45 -32.50
CA PRO A 28 -23.81 1.25 -31.99
C PRO A 28 -25.27 1.09 -32.48
N GLU A 29 -25.83 -0.12 -32.24
CA GLU A 29 -27.25 -0.57 -32.23
C GLU A 29 -27.81 -1.30 -33.48
N PRO A 30 -28.91 -2.10 -33.37
CA PRO A 30 -29.24 -3.16 -32.39
C PRO A 30 -29.90 -4.45 -32.99
N GLU A 31 -30.10 -5.47 -32.14
CA GLU A 31 -31.04 -6.63 -32.21
C GLU A 31 -30.73 -7.93 -33.02
N ARG A 32 -30.51 -8.99 -32.21
CA ARG A 32 -31.10 -10.36 -32.19
C ARG A 32 -30.71 -11.48 -33.19
N ASP A 33 -30.27 -12.57 -32.55
CA ASP A 33 -30.36 -14.01 -32.81
C ASP A 33 -29.81 -14.60 -34.13
N GLU A 34 -28.78 -15.43 -34.01
CA GLU A 34 -28.85 -16.88 -34.30
C GLU A 34 -27.51 -17.59 -33.97
N HIS A 35 -27.63 -18.85 -33.54
CA HIS A 35 -26.61 -19.74 -32.98
C HIS A 35 -25.46 -20.07 -33.95
N GLU A 36 -24.26 -20.41 -33.43
CA GLU A 36 -23.64 -21.75 -33.57
C GLU A 36 -22.15 -21.80 -33.13
N ALA A 37 -21.91 -22.54 -32.05
CA ALA A 37 -20.71 -23.30 -31.63
C ALA A 37 -19.28 -22.81 -31.94
N ALA A 38 -18.49 -22.51 -30.89
CA ALA A 38 -17.30 -23.30 -30.49
C ALA A 38 -16.48 -22.63 -29.36
N GLN A 39 -16.64 -23.17 -28.14
CA GLN A 39 -15.64 -23.41 -27.08
C GLN A 39 -14.40 -22.50 -26.96
N THR A 40 -14.37 -21.66 -25.91
CA THR A 40 -13.18 -21.48 -25.08
C THR A 40 -13.60 -21.40 -23.61
N SER A 41 -12.92 -22.19 -22.78
CA SER A 41 -13.12 -22.46 -21.37
C SER A 41 -13.30 -21.20 -20.51
N GLY A 42 -14.29 -21.24 -19.61
CA GLY A 42 -14.90 -20.07 -18.98
C GLY A 42 -14.08 -19.35 -17.89
N PRO A 43 -14.44 -18.09 -17.57
CA PRO A 43 -13.97 -17.38 -16.39
C PRO A 43 -14.59 -17.95 -15.11
N ILE A 44 -13.76 -17.98 -14.06
CA ILE A 44 -14.11 -18.35 -12.68
C ILE A 44 -15.31 -17.51 -12.21
N GLU A 45 -16.42 -18.18 -11.89
CA GLU A 45 -17.59 -17.57 -11.25
C GLU A 45 -17.23 -17.19 -9.81
N VAL A 46 -17.27 -15.90 -9.51
CA VAL A 46 -17.34 -15.40 -8.14
C VAL A 46 -18.83 -15.30 -7.81
N PRO A 47 -19.40 -16.13 -6.91
CA PRO A 47 -20.81 -15.95 -6.55
C PRO A 47 -20.95 -14.68 -5.71
N THR A 48 -21.39 -13.61 -6.36
CA THR A 48 -22.01 -12.49 -5.67
C THR A 48 -23.40 -12.94 -5.23
N SER A 49 -23.58 -13.12 -3.93
CA SER A 49 -24.92 -13.22 -3.35
C SER A 49 -25.12 -12.00 -2.47
N ALA A 50 -25.72 -10.97 -3.08
CA ALA A 50 -26.29 -9.85 -2.36
C ALA A 50 -27.69 -10.27 -1.89
N GLN A 51 -27.87 -10.45 -0.58
CA GLN A 51 -29.18 -10.31 0.05
C GLN A 51 -29.01 -9.73 1.46
N ALA A 52 -29.79 -8.69 1.71
CA ALA A 52 -29.74 -7.76 2.83
C ALA A 52 -30.27 -8.35 4.13
N SER A 53 -29.78 -7.85 5.28
CA SER A 53 -30.64 -7.46 6.39
C SER A 53 -29.88 -6.57 7.38
N GLU A 54 -30.58 -5.57 7.92
CA GLU A 54 -30.12 -4.58 8.89
C GLU A 54 -30.00 -5.16 10.31
N SER A 55 -29.18 -4.48 11.12
CA SER A 55 -29.12 -4.47 12.60
C SER A 55 -28.53 -5.71 13.30
N GLU A 56 -27.39 -5.54 13.96
CA GLU A 56 -27.28 -5.43 15.44
C GLU A 56 -25.80 -5.40 15.84
N THR A 57 -25.47 -4.44 16.70
CA THR A 57 -24.23 -4.44 17.50
C THR A 57 -24.18 -5.68 18.37
N GLU A 58 -23.26 -6.61 18.12
CA GLU A 58 -22.93 -7.66 19.08
C GLU A 58 -21.42 -7.93 19.18
N HIS A 59 -21.07 -8.36 20.38
CA HIS A 59 -19.75 -8.52 20.96
C HIS A 59 -18.87 -9.51 20.20
N THR A 60 -17.59 -9.19 20.03
CA THR A 60 -16.56 -10.16 19.63
C THR A 60 -16.31 -11.13 20.78
N SER A 61 -17.04 -12.24 20.80
CA SER A 61 -16.68 -13.46 21.54
C SER A 61 -15.90 -14.41 20.61
N ASP A 62 -15.02 -15.25 21.18
CA ASP A 62 -14.18 -16.27 20.54
C ASP A 62 -14.92 -17.30 19.62
N ASP A 63 -16.23 -17.15 19.39
CA ASP A 63 -17.08 -18.04 18.60
C ASP A 63 -17.00 -17.77 17.07
N ASP A 64 -16.50 -16.61 16.65
CA ASP A 64 -16.39 -16.18 15.23
C ASP A 64 -15.27 -16.88 14.42
N LEU A 65 -14.42 -17.69 15.05
CA LEU A 65 -13.38 -18.46 14.36
C LEU A 65 -13.94 -19.65 13.57
N GLN A 66 -15.23 -19.96 13.74
CA GLN A 66 -15.84 -21.21 13.28
C GLN A 66 -16.43 -21.14 11.85
N ASP A 67 -16.51 -19.95 11.26
CA ASP A 67 -17.13 -19.71 9.93
C ASP A 67 -16.14 -19.20 8.85
N LEU A 68 -14.83 -19.26 9.09
CA LEU A 68 -13.85 -18.93 8.05
C LEU A 68 -13.78 -20.06 7.00
N PRO A 69 -13.79 -19.75 5.69
CA PRO A 69 -13.56 -20.77 4.67
C PRO A 69 -12.20 -21.46 4.90
N PRO A 70 -12.09 -22.76 4.58
CA PRO A 70 -10.81 -23.45 4.72
C PRO A 70 -9.76 -22.71 3.89
N GLY A 71 -8.58 -22.51 4.49
CA GLY A 71 -7.43 -21.95 3.79
C GLY A 71 -7.07 -22.78 2.54
N PRO A 72 -6.28 -22.21 1.61
CA PRO A 72 -5.86 -22.92 0.40
C PRO A 72 -5.23 -24.27 0.73
N THR A 73 -5.44 -25.26 -0.14
CA THR A 73 -4.86 -26.60 0.07
C THR A 73 -3.32 -26.54 0.02
N ALA A 74 -2.67 -27.57 0.58
CA ALA A 74 -1.21 -27.67 0.54
C ALA A 74 -0.66 -27.64 -0.89
N GLU A 75 -1.32 -28.34 -1.83
CA GLU A 75 -0.94 -28.34 -3.25
C GLU A 75 -1.09 -26.96 -3.88
N GLN A 76 -2.19 -26.24 -3.60
CA GLN A 76 -2.39 -24.88 -4.11
C GLN A 76 -1.34 -23.90 -3.55
N THR A 77 -0.99 -24.04 -2.27
CA THR A 77 0.04 -23.23 -1.60
C THR A 77 1.42 -23.48 -2.18
N GLU A 78 1.76 -24.75 -2.46
CA GLU A 78 3.04 -25.10 -3.08
C GLU A 78 3.12 -24.61 -4.53
N GLN A 79 2.06 -24.79 -5.32
CA GLN A 79 2.00 -24.30 -6.70
C GLN A 79 2.13 -22.78 -6.77
N SER A 80 1.41 -22.05 -5.91
CA SER A 80 1.49 -20.58 -5.87
C SER A 80 2.88 -20.09 -5.43
N ARG A 81 3.50 -20.71 -4.41
CA ARG A 81 4.86 -20.37 -3.98
C ARG A 81 5.89 -20.62 -5.08
N ALA A 82 5.83 -21.78 -5.73
CA ALA A 82 6.73 -22.13 -6.83
C ALA A 82 6.57 -21.17 -8.03
N ALA A 83 5.34 -20.78 -8.36
CA ALA A 83 5.08 -19.81 -9.43
C ALA A 83 5.63 -18.41 -9.10
N TYR A 84 5.50 -17.96 -7.84
CA TYR A 84 6.08 -16.70 -7.37
C TYR A 84 7.60 -16.72 -7.43
N GLU A 85 8.23 -17.77 -6.89
CA GLU A 85 9.68 -17.91 -6.85
C GLU A 85 10.29 -17.95 -8.25
N ALA A 86 9.72 -18.74 -9.17
CA ALA A 86 10.15 -18.77 -10.57
C ALA A 86 9.97 -17.42 -11.29
N THR A 87 9.03 -16.58 -10.84
CA THR A 87 8.84 -15.23 -11.40
C THR A 87 9.84 -14.25 -10.81
N ALA A 88 10.09 -14.31 -9.50
CA ALA A 88 11.09 -13.51 -8.80
C ALA A 88 12.50 -13.77 -9.35
N GLU A 89 12.89 -15.04 -9.55
CA GLU A 89 14.20 -15.39 -10.13
C GLU A 89 14.39 -14.87 -11.56
N ARG A 90 13.33 -14.91 -12.38
CA ARG A 90 13.37 -14.33 -13.73
C ARG A 90 13.53 -12.81 -13.68
N LEU A 91 12.84 -12.15 -12.75
CA LEU A 91 12.97 -10.71 -12.54
C LEU A 91 14.38 -10.35 -12.09
N ASP A 92 14.94 -11.05 -11.12
CA ASP A 92 16.30 -10.83 -10.63
C ASP A 92 17.35 -11.05 -11.72
N THR A 93 17.16 -12.09 -12.55
CA THR A 93 18.02 -12.35 -13.72
C THR A 93 17.94 -11.22 -14.75
N ALA A 94 16.74 -10.70 -15.01
CA ALA A 94 16.54 -9.57 -15.92
C ALA A 94 17.14 -8.27 -15.37
N ILE A 95 16.99 -8.00 -14.07
CA ILE A 95 17.60 -6.84 -13.41
C ILE A 95 19.13 -6.93 -13.48
N ARG A 96 19.72 -8.11 -13.23
CA ARG A 96 21.16 -8.35 -13.36
C ARG A 96 21.67 -8.14 -14.78
N ALA A 97 20.92 -8.62 -15.78
CA ALA A 97 21.28 -8.43 -17.18
C ALA A 97 21.20 -6.96 -17.62
N ALA A 98 20.21 -6.21 -17.10
CA ALA A 98 20.03 -4.79 -17.37
C ALA A 98 21.06 -3.89 -16.65
N ASN A 99 21.56 -4.31 -15.48
CA ASN A 99 22.55 -3.58 -14.70
C ASN A 99 23.68 -4.50 -14.21
N PRO A 100 24.70 -4.80 -15.06
CA PRO A 100 25.79 -5.73 -14.74
C PRO A 100 26.75 -5.28 -13.63
N GLY A 101 26.60 -4.05 -13.12
CA GLY A 101 27.47 -3.46 -12.08
C GLY A 101 26.73 -2.98 -10.84
N ALA A 102 25.43 -3.20 -10.73
CA ALA A 102 24.69 -2.92 -9.51
C ALA A 102 24.70 -4.17 -8.60
N ASP A 103 25.08 -3.99 -7.34
CA ASP A 103 24.84 -5.03 -6.32
C ASP A 103 23.33 -5.30 -6.26
N HIS A 104 22.96 -6.58 -6.35
CA HIS A 104 21.56 -6.95 -6.23
C HIS A 104 21.06 -6.62 -4.82
N PRO A 105 19.79 -6.20 -4.65
CA PRO A 105 19.25 -6.01 -3.31
C PRO A 105 19.39 -7.34 -2.54
N PRO A 106 19.85 -7.29 -1.28
CA PRO A 106 19.96 -8.49 -0.45
C PRO A 106 18.57 -9.11 -0.24
N ALA A 107 18.54 -10.41 0.06
CA ALA A 107 17.31 -11.07 0.48
C ALA A 107 16.70 -10.32 1.69
N MET A 108 15.38 -10.22 1.75
CA MET A 108 14.71 -9.56 2.87
C MET A 108 14.96 -10.34 4.16
N THR A 109 15.58 -9.69 5.13
CA THR A 109 15.76 -10.21 6.49
C THR A 109 14.77 -9.54 7.45
N PHE A 110 14.57 -10.14 8.64
CA PHE A 110 13.77 -9.51 9.69
C PHE A 110 14.33 -8.13 10.08
N GLU A 111 15.65 -8.00 10.19
CA GLU A 111 16.30 -6.71 10.46
C GLU A 111 16.00 -5.67 9.37
N THR A 112 16.03 -6.07 8.10
CA THR A 112 15.70 -5.18 6.97
C THR A 112 14.22 -4.78 7.01
N LEU A 113 13.32 -5.69 7.38
CA LEU A 113 11.90 -5.39 7.55
C LEU A 113 11.70 -4.35 8.66
N VAL A 114 12.26 -4.57 9.84
CA VAL A 114 12.18 -3.63 10.97
C VAL A 114 12.76 -2.26 10.57
N GLN A 115 13.91 -2.25 9.90
CA GLN A 115 14.54 -1.01 9.45
C GLN A 115 13.69 -0.26 8.41
N SER A 116 13.02 -0.98 7.49
CA SER A 116 12.15 -0.34 6.49
C SER A 116 10.94 0.34 7.12
N ILE A 117 10.30 -0.31 8.11
CA ILE A 117 9.20 0.29 8.87
C ILE A 117 9.70 1.46 9.72
N TYR A 118 10.87 1.33 10.35
CA TYR A 118 11.49 2.41 11.12
C TYR A 118 11.71 3.65 10.26
N MET A 119 12.36 3.52 9.09
CA MET A 119 12.63 4.64 8.20
C MET A 119 11.34 5.28 7.68
N THR A 120 10.35 4.46 7.34
CA THR A 120 9.02 4.94 6.95
C THR A 120 8.38 5.78 8.07
N THR A 121 8.50 5.34 9.32
CA THR A 121 7.98 6.06 10.49
C THR A 121 8.71 7.38 10.70
N ILE A 122 10.03 7.42 10.56
CA ILE A 122 10.81 8.65 10.65
C ILE A 122 10.39 9.67 9.58
N VAL A 123 10.15 9.21 8.34
CA VAL A 123 9.64 10.08 7.27
C VAL A 123 8.24 10.60 7.61
N GLN A 124 7.34 9.74 8.10
CA GLN A 124 5.99 10.15 8.54
C GLN A 124 6.04 11.16 9.70
N LEU A 125 7.05 11.07 10.56
CA LEU A 125 7.32 12.04 11.62
C LEU A 125 8.01 13.33 11.12
N GLY A 126 8.25 13.48 9.82
CA GLY A 126 8.83 14.67 9.21
C GLY A 126 10.37 14.68 9.15
N GLY A 127 11.04 13.58 9.51
CA GLY A 127 12.50 13.47 9.59
C GLY A 127 13.25 13.48 8.24
N ALA A 128 12.53 13.38 7.11
CA ALA A 128 13.11 13.40 5.77
C ALA A 128 12.67 14.62 4.93
N THR A 129 12.24 15.69 5.58
CA THR A 129 11.79 16.91 4.87
C THR A 129 12.99 17.65 4.27
N PRO A 130 13.04 17.92 2.94
CA PRO A 130 14.10 18.72 2.33
C PRO A 130 14.18 20.13 2.94
N GLU A 131 15.39 20.65 3.08
CA GLU A 131 15.62 22.01 3.59
C GLU A 131 14.83 23.03 2.74
N GLY A 132 13.95 23.79 3.41
CA GLY A 132 13.10 24.82 2.77
C GLY A 132 11.66 24.39 2.48
N GLN A 133 11.27 23.13 2.70
CA GLN A 133 9.86 22.72 2.68
C GLN A 133 9.29 22.60 4.10
N GLN A 134 7.97 22.80 4.21
CA GLN A 134 7.28 22.57 5.48
C GLN A 134 7.27 21.07 5.80
N PRO A 135 7.64 20.67 7.04
CA PRO A 135 7.56 19.27 7.45
C PRO A 135 6.15 18.75 7.29
N GLN A 136 5.98 17.74 6.43
CA GLN A 136 4.71 17.02 6.29
C GLN A 136 4.71 15.93 7.35
N VAL A 137 4.08 16.22 8.49
CA VAL A 137 3.96 15.26 9.59
C VAL A 137 2.65 14.50 9.44
N ASP A 138 2.75 13.20 9.17
CA ASP A 138 1.64 12.25 9.22
C ASP A 138 1.69 11.47 10.54
N LEU A 139 1.09 12.06 11.58
CA LEU A 139 1.00 11.41 12.89
C LEU A 139 0.18 10.12 12.86
N MET A 140 -0.82 10.02 11.98
CA MET A 140 -1.69 8.85 11.94
C MET A 140 -0.96 7.66 11.33
N GLY A 141 -0.26 7.89 10.21
CA GLY A 141 0.63 6.91 9.60
C GLY A 141 1.76 6.50 10.54
N ALA A 142 2.42 7.46 11.21
CA ALA A 142 3.49 7.16 12.16
C ALA A 142 3.00 6.25 13.30
N ARG A 143 1.82 6.54 13.87
CA ARG A 143 1.22 5.70 14.91
C ARG A 143 0.95 4.28 14.40
N GLN A 144 0.34 4.15 13.22
CA GLN A 144 0.06 2.84 12.65
C GLN A 144 1.33 2.02 12.44
N SER A 145 2.42 2.64 11.97
CA SER A 145 3.72 1.97 11.80
C SER A 145 4.32 1.52 13.13
N ILE A 146 4.23 2.34 14.18
CA ILE A 146 4.66 1.98 15.54
C ILE A 146 3.84 0.81 16.10
N ASP A 147 2.51 0.85 15.91
CA ASP A 147 1.61 -0.21 16.37
C ASP A 147 1.89 -1.52 15.62
N MET A 148 2.23 -1.47 14.32
CA MET A 148 2.66 -2.64 13.54
C MET A 148 3.92 -3.27 14.11
N LEU A 149 4.94 -2.47 14.46
CA LEU A 149 6.15 -2.97 15.12
C LEU A 149 5.84 -3.58 16.49
N GLY A 150 4.89 -3.01 17.24
CA GLY A 150 4.44 -3.55 18.52
C GLY A 150 3.76 -4.92 18.37
N ILE A 151 2.90 -5.08 17.36
CA ILE A 151 2.29 -6.38 17.06
C ILE A 151 3.36 -7.39 16.65
N LEU A 152 4.35 -6.98 15.86
CA LEU A 152 5.47 -7.85 15.48
C LEU A 152 6.25 -8.32 16.72
N GLU A 153 6.55 -7.43 17.67
CA GLU A 153 7.20 -7.78 18.95
C GLU A 153 6.40 -8.85 19.70
N GLU A 154 5.09 -8.68 19.83
CA GLU A 154 4.23 -9.62 20.54
C GLU A 154 4.14 -10.98 19.82
N LYS A 155 3.95 -10.98 18.49
CA LYS A 155 3.72 -12.20 17.70
C LYS A 155 4.99 -12.97 17.40
N THR A 156 6.16 -12.33 17.46
CA THR A 156 7.46 -12.98 17.19
C THR A 156 8.22 -13.37 18.46
N LYS A 157 7.65 -13.11 19.65
CA LYS A 157 8.25 -13.44 20.94
C LYS A 157 8.67 -14.92 21.03
N GLY A 158 9.92 -15.15 21.40
CA GLY A 158 10.52 -16.49 21.50
C GLY A 158 11.08 -17.05 20.19
N ASN A 159 10.86 -16.38 19.05
CA ASN A 159 11.44 -16.74 17.76
C ASN A 159 12.56 -15.80 17.30
N LEU A 160 12.83 -14.73 18.06
CA LEU A 160 13.86 -13.73 17.74
C LEU A 160 15.22 -14.14 18.32
N SER A 161 16.28 -13.86 17.58
CA SER A 161 17.64 -13.82 18.12
C SER A 161 17.84 -12.62 19.06
N ASP A 162 18.89 -12.66 19.87
CA ASP A 162 19.22 -11.57 20.80
C ASP A 162 19.46 -10.23 20.09
N SER A 163 20.02 -10.25 18.87
CA SER A 163 20.24 -9.05 18.06
C SER A 163 18.92 -8.49 17.52
N GLU A 164 18.06 -9.35 16.98
CA GLU A 164 16.75 -8.95 16.45
C GLU A 164 15.83 -8.40 17.54
N HIS A 165 15.83 -9.03 18.72
CA HIS A 165 15.06 -8.55 19.87
C HIS A 165 15.51 -7.14 20.28
N ARG A 166 16.82 -6.93 20.47
CA ARG A 166 17.37 -5.62 20.86
C ARG A 166 17.12 -4.57 19.80
N LEU A 167 17.23 -4.93 18.52
CA LEU A 167 16.93 -4.05 17.39
C LEU A 167 15.48 -3.57 17.47
N LEU A 168 14.53 -4.50 17.64
CA LEU A 168 13.11 -4.20 17.70
C LEU A 168 12.75 -3.36 18.93
N GLU A 169 13.27 -3.70 20.11
CA GLU A 169 13.07 -2.91 21.34
C GLU A 169 13.60 -1.48 21.19
N SER A 170 14.81 -1.34 20.63
CA SER A 170 15.43 -0.02 20.43
C SER A 170 14.62 0.81 19.43
N ALA A 171 14.22 0.22 18.30
CA ALA A 171 13.40 0.87 17.30
C ALA A 171 12.06 1.33 17.89
N LEU A 172 11.36 0.47 18.64
CA LEU A 172 10.09 0.82 19.28
C LEU A 172 10.25 1.95 20.30
N PHE A 173 11.30 1.91 21.13
CA PHE A 173 11.57 2.95 22.11
C PHE A 173 11.80 4.31 21.43
N GLU A 174 12.71 4.36 20.46
CA GLU A 174 13.04 5.60 19.74
C GLU A 174 11.83 6.21 19.04
N LEU A 175 11.06 5.39 18.31
CA LEU A 175 9.91 5.87 17.55
C LEU A 175 8.78 6.36 18.47
N ARG A 176 8.53 5.67 19.59
CA ARG A 176 7.53 6.11 20.59
C ARG A 176 7.92 7.44 21.22
N MET A 177 9.21 7.62 21.53
CA MET A 177 9.74 8.88 22.06
C MET A 177 9.65 10.00 21.03
N ALA A 178 10.08 9.77 19.79
CA ALA A 178 10.00 10.75 18.71
C ALA A 178 8.56 11.18 18.44
N PHE A 179 7.61 10.23 18.41
CA PHE A 179 6.19 10.51 18.28
C PHE A 179 5.68 11.41 19.42
N LEU A 180 6.05 11.10 20.66
CA LEU A 180 5.66 11.90 21.82
C LEU A 180 6.22 13.33 21.76
N GLU A 181 7.48 13.50 21.37
CA GLU A 181 8.11 14.81 21.26
C GLU A 181 7.45 15.68 20.19
N ILE A 182 7.19 15.11 19.01
CA ILE A 182 6.58 15.82 17.88
C ILE A 182 5.13 16.19 18.21
N THR A 183 4.35 15.28 18.78
CA THR A 183 2.97 15.58 19.18
C THR A 183 2.91 16.69 20.23
N GLN A 184 3.82 16.70 21.21
CA GLN A 184 3.93 17.79 22.17
C GLN A 184 4.36 19.12 21.53
N ALA A 185 5.32 19.09 20.60
CA ALA A 185 5.77 20.28 19.89
C ALA A 185 4.63 20.90 19.05
N LEU A 186 3.87 20.08 18.34
CA LEU A 186 2.70 20.50 17.58
C LEU A 186 1.63 21.09 18.49
N ALA A 187 1.32 20.44 19.62
CA ALA A 187 0.35 20.95 20.60
C ALA A 187 0.76 22.33 21.15
N ARG A 188 2.04 22.52 21.52
CA ARG A 188 2.57 23.82 21.96
C ARG A 188 2.43 24.90 20.89
N SER A 189 2.73 24.56 19.63
CA SER A 189 2.63 25.50 18.51
C SER A 189 1.17 25.93 18.22
N ALA A 190 0.21 25.01 18.37
CA ALA A 190 -1.20 25.28 18.20
C ALA A 190 -1.74 26.22 19.30
N SER A 191 -1.39 25.99 20.56
CA SER A 191 -1.79 26.86 21.67
C SER A 191 -1.21 28.28 21.58
N ALA A 192 -0.04 28.46 20.96
CA ALA A 192 0.55 29.78 20.73
C ALA A 192 -0.13 30.57 19.59
N LYS A 193 -0.85 29.89 18.67
CA LYS A 193 -1.47 30.49 17.49
C LYS A 193 -2.86 31.09 17.77
N THR A 194 -3.57 30.64 18.82
CA THR A 194 -4.90 31.15 19.19
C THR A 194 -4.78 32.41 20.05
N PRO A 195 -5.02 33.64 19.52
CA PRO A 195 -5.00 34.83 20.34
C PRO A 195 -6.30 34.92 21.14
N ASN A 196 -6.18 35.36 22.39
CA ASN A 196 -7.27 35.61 23.33
C ASN A 196 -8.42 36.40 22.67
N PRO A 197 -9.71 35.98 22.75
CA PRO A 197 -10.80 36.79 22.24
C PRO A 197 -10.92 38.06 23.09
N THR A 198 -10.64 39.21 22.46
CA THR A 198 -10.75 40.54 23.07
C THR A 198 -12.11 40.71 23.74
N PRO A 199 -12.21 41.13 25.01
CA PRO A 199 -13.50 41.36 25.66
C PRO A 199 -14.23 42.50 24.93
N GLY A 200 -15.35 42.17 24.30
CA GLY A 200 -16.19 43.12 23.59
C GLY A 200 -16.67 44.25 24.50
N LYS A 201 -16.46 45.49 24.05
CA LYS A 201 -17.05 46.68 24.68
C LYS A 201 -18.58 46.57 24.60
N PRO A 202 -19.35 46.83 25.67
CA PRO A 202 -20.80 46.78 25.60
C PRO A 202 -21.32 47.92 24.70
N SER A 203 -21.99 47.54 23.61
CA SER A 203 -22.74 48.46 22.75
C SER A 203 -23.95 48.98 23.53
N ILE A 204 -23.84 50.19 24.06
CA ILE A 204 -24.98 50.94 24.61
C ILE A 204 -25.84 51.37 23.41
N VAL A 205 -26.94 50.66 23.18
CA VAL A 205 -28.02 51.13 22.31
C VAL A 205 -28.79 52.19 23.09
N ARG A 206 -28.86 53.39 22.54
CA ARG A 206 -29.57 54.56 23.07
C ARG A 206 -30.94 54.69 22.40
#